data_AF-A0A177QJU0-F1
#
_entry.id   AF-A0A177QJU0-F1
#
_cell.length_a   1.000
_cell.length_b   1.000
_cell.length_c   1.000
_cell.angle_alpha   90.00
_cell.angle_beta   90.00
_cell.angle_gamma   90.00
#
_symmetry.space_group_name_H-M   'P 1'
#
loop_
_entity.id
_entity.type
_entity.pdbx_description
1 polymer ?
#
loop_
_entity_poly.entity_id
_entity_poly.type
_entity_poly.pdbx_seq_one_letter_code
_entity_poly.pdbx_strand_id
1 'polypeptide(L)'
;MTILYDMPWNNLYAIFCEKCDAIKSGDLQKLIKMKNDYPDLFLKEIDDEIRQTFFYAEQFSASPRYKELKREVVKKSLQIISS
;
A
#
# COMPACT_ATOMS: atom_id res chain seq x y z
N MET A 1 -19.61 2.51 9.87
CA MET A 1 -18.88 3.45 8.99
C MET A 1 -17.40 3.17 9.24
N THR A 2 -16.70 2.58 8.27
CA THR A 2 -15.30 2.18 8.45
C THR A 2 -14.44 3.39 8.20
N ILE A 3 -13.72 3.86 9.22
CA ILE A 3 -12.79 4.99 9.08
C ILE A 3 -11.52 4.45 8.42
N LEU A 4 -11.26 4.83 7.17
CA LEU A 4 -10.08 4.37 6.41
C LEU A 4 -8.75 4.65 7.14
N TYR A 5 -8.69 5.71 7.95
CA TYR A 5 -7.52 6.10 8.73
C TYR A 5 -7.16 5.15 9.89
N ASP A 6 -8.10 4.32 10.35
CA ASP A 6 -7.83 3.36 11.43
C ASP A 6 -7.24 2.03 10.90
N MET A 7 -7.19 1.84 9.58
CA MET A 7 -6.64 0.63 8.99
C MET A 7 -5.10 0.66 8.96
N PRO A 8 -4.44 -0.48 9.25
CA PRO A 8 -3.01 -0.62 8.98
C PRO A 8 -2.69 -0.29 7.53
N TRP A 9 -1.59 0.43 7.29
CA TRP A 9 -1.16 0.87 5.96
C TRP A 9 -1.15 -0.26 4.90
N ASN A 10 -0.73 -1.47 5.27
CA ASN A 10 -0.71 -2.61 4.35
C ASN A 10 -2.11 -2.99 3.82
N ASN A 11 -3.14 -2.86 4.65
CA ASN A 11 -4.52 -3.15 4.27
C ASN A 11 -5.07 -2.05 3.36
N LEU A 12 -4.80 -0.78 3.72
CA LEU A 12 -5.14 0.38 2.90
C LEU A 12 -4.53 0.26 1.49
N TYR A 13 -3.25 -0.14 1.44
CA TYR A 13 -2.51 -0.37 0.21
C TYR A 13 -3.14 -1.47 -0.65
N ALA A 14 -3.48 -2.62 -0.05
CA ALA A 14 -4.12 -3.72 -0.77
C ALA A 14 -5.44 -3.30 -1.42
N ILE A 15 -6.28 -2.57 -0.68
CA ILE A 15 -7.57 -2.07 -1.17
C ILE A 15 -7.35 -1.04 -2.30
N PHE A 16 -6.36 -0.16 -2.18
CA PHE A 16 -6.03 0.80 -3.23
C PHE A 16 -5.56 0.12 -4.53
N CYS A 17 -4.68 -0.88 -4.44
CA CYS A 17 -4.26 -1.67 -5.59
C CYS A 17 -5.45 -2.38 -6.25
N GLU A 18 -6.32 -2.97 -5.44
CA GLU A 18 -7.53 -3.64 -5.91
C GLU A 18 -8.48 -2.68 -6.64
N LYS A 19 -8.61 -1.43 -6.16
CA LYS A 19 -9.35 -0.37 -6.86
C LYS A 19 -8.72 -0.06 -8.21
N CYS A 20 -7.40 0.12 -8.24
CA CYS A 20 -6.66 0.41 -9.48
C CYS A 20 -6.80 -0.71 -10.51
N ASP A 21 -6.77 -1.96 -10.08
CA ASP A 21 -6.95 -3.12 -10.95
C ASP A 21 -8.39 -3.21 -11.48
N ALA A 22 -9.39 -2.97 -10.64
CA ALA A 22 -10.79 -2.91 -11.05
C ALA A 22 -11.07 -1.79 -12.07
N ILE A 23 -10.39 -0.63 -11.94
CA ILE A 23 -10.45 0.46 -12.94
C ILE A 23 -9.85 -0.01 -14.27
N LYS A 24 -8.65 -0.61 -14.25
CA LYS A 24 -7.96 -1.08 -15.47
C LYS A 24 -8.75 -2.17 -16.19
N SER A 25 -9.37 -3.08 -15.45
CA SER A 25 -10.18 -4.17 -16.03
C SER A 25 -11.58 -3.75 -16.44
N GLY A 26 -12.03 -2.54 -16.06
CA GLY A 26 -13.40 -2.08 -16.29
C GLY A 26 -14.45 -2.82 -15.46
N ASP A 27 -14.07 -3.40 -14.31
CA ASP A 27 -14.98 -4.15 -13.44
C ASP A 27 -15.87 -3.18 -12.62
N LEU A 28 -16.96 -2.75 -13.24
CA LEU A 28 -17.90 -1.80 -12.64
C LEU A 28 -18.60 -2.35 -11.39
N GLN A 29 -18.89 -3.65 -11.33
CA GLN A 29 -19.56 -4.24 -10.15
C GLN A 29 -18.65 -4.16 -8.93
N LYS A 30 -17.38 -4.46 -9.10
CA LYS A 30 -16.37 -4.36 -8.05
C LYS A 30 -16.17 -2.93 -7.61
N LEU A 31 -16.09 -1.97 -8.53
CA LEU A 31 -15.97 -0.55 -8.20
C LEU A 31 -17.18 -0.03 -7.40
N ILE A 32 -18.39 -0.43 -7.77
CA ILE A 32 -19.61 -0.06 -7.03
C ILE A 32 -19.57 -0.64 -5.61
N LYS A 33 -19.19 -1.92 -5.47
CA LYS A 33 -19.06 -2.56 -4.16
C LYS A 33 -18.03 -1.82 -3.29
N MET A 34 -16.84 -1.55 -3.84
CA MET A 34 -15.80 -0.81 -3.13
C MET A 34 -16.23 0.59 -2.73
N LYS A 35 -17.02 1.28 -3.57
CA LYS A 35 -17.55 2.62 -3.24
C LYS A 35 -18.53 2.57 -2.06
N ASN A 36 -19.30 1.50 -1.92
CA ASN A 36 -20.22 1.32 -0.79
C ASN A 36 -19.46 0.94 0.49
N ASP A 37 -18.45 0.07 0.38
CA ASP A 37 -17.68 -0.42 1.51
C ASP A 37 -16.67 0.64 2.02
N TYR A 38 -16.06 1.39 1.10
CA TYR A 38 -14.98 2.37 1.33
C TYR A 38 -15.20 3.66 0.51
N PRO A 39 -16.22 4.46 0.84
CA PRO A 39 -16.55 5.66 0.07
C PRO A 39 -15.40 6.68 0.05
N ASP A 40 -14.66 6.83 1.15
CA ASP A 40 -13.62 7.85 1.23
C ASP A 40 -12.43 7.56 0.30
N LEU A 41 -12.23 6.29 -0.10
CA LEU A 41 -11.22 5.90 -1.08
C LEU A 41 -11.50 6.51 -2.47
N PHE A 42 -12.74 6.93 -2.73
CA PHE A 42 -13.13 7.59 -3.98
C PHE A 42 -13.08 9.12 -3.90
N LEU A 43 -12.73 9.67 -2.74
CA LEU A 43 -12.42 11.10 -2.60
C LEU A 43 -11.03 11.35 -3.19
N LYS A 44 -10.93 12.40 -4.01
CA LYS A 44 -9.70 12.74 -4.73
C LYS A 44 -8.52 12.99 -3.78
N GLU A 45 -8.77 13.67 -2.66
CA GLU A 45 -7.75 14.04 -1.67
C GLU A 45 -7.08 12.79 -1.06
N ILE A 46 -7.88 11.79 -0.69
CA ILE A 46 -7.39 10.53 -0.11
C ILE A 46 -6.70 9.68 -1.18
N ASP A 47 -7.24 9.63 -2.39
CA ASP A 47 -6.59 8.93 -3.52
C ASP A 47 -5.19 9.50 -3.80
N ASP A 48 -5.07 10.83 -3.82
CA ASP A 48 -3.81 11.54 -4.03
C ASP A 48 -2.83 11.31 -2.87
N GLU A 49 -3.29 11.34 -1.61
CA GLU A 49 -2.45 11.08 -0.43
C GLU A 49 -1.86 9.65 -0.44
N ILE A 50 -2.69 8.65 -0.74
CA ILE A 50 -2.25 7.25 -0.85
C ILE A 50 -1.25 7.10 -1.99
N ARG A 51 -1.51 7.73 -3.15
CA ARG A 51 -0.61 7.67 -4.31
C ARG A 51 0.73 8.35 -4.03
N GLN A 52 0.77 9.48 -3.34
CA GLN A 52 2.01 10.14 -2.96
C GLN A 52 2.83 9.29 -1.98
N THR A 53 2.16 8.71 -0.98
CA THR A 53 2.81 7.83 -0.01
C THR A 53 3.35 6.57 -0.67
N PHE A 54 2.63 6.02 -1.65
CA PHE A 54 3.10 4.91 -2.48
C PHE A 54 4.35 5.29 -3.27
N PHE A 55 4.32 6.42 -3.98
CA PHE A 55 5.45 6.89 -4.78
C PHE A 55 6.69 7.13 -3.92
N TYR A 56 6.52 7.73 -2.75
CA TYR A 56 7.60 7.91 -1.78
C TYR A 56 8.17 6.57 -1.31
N ALA A 57 7.32 5.60 -0.94
CA ALA A 57 7.75 4.29 -0.49
C ALA A 57 8.53 3.53 -1.59
N GLU A 58 8.06 3.60 -2.83
CA GLU A 58 8.74 2.99 -3.99
C GLU A 58 10.13 3.60 -4.20
N GLN A 59 10.22 4.93 -4.24
CA GLN A 59 11.50 5.64 -4.38
C GLN A 59 12.46 5.37 -3.21
N PHE A 60 11.95 5.39 -1.99
CA PHE A 60 12.74 5.11 -0.80
C PHE A 60 13.26 3.67 -0.82
N SER A 61 12.44 2.71 -1.22
CA SER A 61 12.84 1.30 -1.35
C SER A 61 13.91 1.08 -2.42
N ALA A 62 13.91 1.91 -3.46
CA ALA A 62 14.91 1.90 -4.51
C ALA A 62 16.24 2.55 -4.07
N SER A 63 16.23 3.36 -2.99
CA SER A 63 17.41 4.09 -2.52
C SER A 63 18.56 3.16 -2.11
N PRO A 64 19.82 3.53 -2.37
CA PRO A 64 20.99 2.74 -1.97
C PRO A 64 21.03 2.49 -0.46
N ARG A 65 20.66 3.49 0.35
CA ARG A 65 20.69 3.43 1.81
C ARG A 65 19.68 2.43 2.36
N TYR A 66 18.46 2.40 1.83
CA TYR A 66 17.46 1.43 2.25
C TYR A 66 17.87 -0.01 1.89
N LYS A 67 18.42 -0.21 0.69
CA LYS A 67 18.92 -1.53 0.25
C LYS A 67 20.06 -2.03 1.14
N GLU A 68 20.94 -1.13 1.57
CA GLU A 68 22.02 -1.42 2.52
C GLU A 68 21.46 -1.84 3.90
N LEU A 69 20.57 -1.03 4.48
CA LEU A 69 19.92 -1.32 5.75
C LEU A 69 19.16 -2.66 5.72
N LYS A 70 18.42 -2.94 4.65
CA LYS A 70 17.69 -4.20 4.48
C LYS A 70 18.65 -5.41 4.47
N ARG A 71 19.81 -5.29 3.79
CA ARG A 71 20.84 -6.34 3.79
C ARG A 71 21.42 -6.57 5.18
N GLU A 72 21.65 -5.52 5.96
CA GLU A 72 22.14 -5.65 7.34
C GLU A 72 21.15 -6.36 8.25
N VAL A 73 19.86 -6.01 8.16
CA VAL A 73 18.79 -6.68 8.92
C VAL A 73 18.76 -8.16 8.59
N VAL A 74 18.72 -8.52 7.29
CA VAL A 74 18.72 -9.93 6.86
C VAL A 74 19.96 -10.68 7.35
N LYS A 75 21.15 -10.07 7.27
CA LYS A 75 22.39 -10.66 7.80
C LYS A 75 22.28 -10.95 9.29
N LYS A 76 21.78 -10.00 10.09
CA LYS A 76 21.57 -10.19 11.54
C LYS A 76 20.58 -11.30 11.84
N SER A 77 19.47 -11.37 11.09
CA SER A 77 18.47 -12.43 11.26
C SER A 77 19.03 -13.82 10.95
N LEU A 78 19.88 -13.94 9.91
CA LEU A 78 20.50 -15.21 9.53
C LEU A 78 21.56 -15.67 10.55
N GLN A 79 22.31 -14.75 11.15
CA GLN A 79 23.29 -15.08 12.21
C GLN A 79 22.65 -15.73 13.44
N ILE A 80 21.41 -15.35 13.76
CA ILE A 80 20.66 -15.93 14.90
C ILE A 80 20.25 -17.38 14.61
N ILE A 81 20.01 -17.75 13.34
CA ILE A 81 19.57 -19.10 12.95
C ILE A 81 20.76 -20.07 12.84
N SER A 82 21.97 -19.54 12.60
CA SER A 82 23.20 -20.34 12.52
C SER A 82 23.93 -20.52 13.86
N SER A 83 23.33 -20.09 14.98
CA SER A 83 23.85 -20.23 16.34
C SER A 83 23.04 -21.29 17.11
#